data_AF-A0A0M0JVF4-F1
#
_entry.id   AF-A0A0M0JVF4-F1
#
_cell.length_a   1.000
_cell.length_b   1.000
_cell.length_c   1.000
_cell.angle_alpha   90.00
_cell.angle_beta   90.00
_cell.angle_gamma   90.00
#
_symmetry.space_group_name_H-M   'P 1'
#
loop_
_entity.id
_entity.type
_entity.pdbx_description
1 polymer ?
#
loop_
_entity_poly.entity_id
_entity_poly.type
_entity_poly.pdbx_seq_one_letter_code
_entity_poly.pdbx_strand_id
1 'polypeptide(L)'
;MNIKLGGTVPLPTDKMKFSVNRSPFVHSKSKLQFQKDTHKRLIEIYGDSTTGQDATNVVHFLRYLEHTILVLHPGCSARVKLYSSEKLDVDAAPEQHQR
;
A
#
# COMPACT_ATOMS: atom_id res chain seq x y z
N MET A 1 -12.78 -7.24 16.99
CA MET A 1 -12.30 -7.78 15.70
C MET A 1 -11.14 -8.70 16.01
N ASN A 2 -11.23 -9.99 15.70
CA ASN A 2 -10.10 -10.92 15.79
C ASN A 2 -9.49 -11.04 14.39
N ILE A 3 -8.40 -10.31 14.14
CA ILE A 3 -7.73 -10.27 12.84
C ILE A 3 -6.28 -10.67 13.07
N LYS A 4 -5.79 -11.65 12.31
CA LYS A 4 -4.38 -12.06 12.35
C LYS A 4 -3.56 -11.01 11.59
N LEU A 5 -2.87 -10.16 12.34
CA LEU A 5 -1.96 -9.16 11.81
C LEU A 5 -0.54 -9.73 11.80
N GLY A 6 0.15 -9.60 10.67
CA GLY A 6 1.60 -9.70 10.64
C GLY A 6 2.24 -8.52 11.39
N GLY A 7 3.53 -8.66 11.68
CA GLY A 7 4.33 -7.56 12.20
C GLY A 7 4.47 -6.42 11.17
N THR A 8 4.82 -5.23 11.65
CA THR A 8 5.13 -4.12 10.74
C THR A 8 6.53 -4.30 10.18
N VAL A 9 6.64 -4.59 8.88
CA VAL A 9 7.93 -4.79 8.22
C VAL A 9 8.42 -3.46 7.62
N PRO A 10 9.60 -2.95 8.00
CA PRO A 10 10.17 -1.76 7.39
C PRO A 10 10.62 -2.08 5.97
N LEU A 11 10.06 -1.38 4.99
CA LEU A 11 10.51 -1.47 3.60
C LEU A 11 11.65 -0.46 3.36
N PRO A 12 12.48 -0.68 2.30
CA PRO A 12 13.51 0.27 1.93
C PRO A 12 12.96 1.69 1.80
N THR A 13 13.66 2.63 2.42
CA THR A 13 13.32 4.06 2.34
C THR A 13 13.81 4.60 1.01
N ASP A 14 12.92 5.19 0.21
CA ASP A 14 13.30 5.85 -1.03
C ASP A 14 13.88 7.23 -0.70
N LYS A 15 15.12 7.47 -1.12
CA LYS A 15 15.84 8.72 -0.88
C LYS A 15 15.96 9.51 -2.18
N MET A 16 15.27 10.63 -2.28
CA MET A 16 15.34 11.53 -3.43
C MET A 16 16.20 12.74 -3.09
N LYS A 17 17.38 12.85 -3.70
CA LYS A 17 18.33 13.94 -3.47
C LYS A 17 18.24 14.97 -4.60
N PHE A 18 18.21 16.25 -4.25
CA PHE A 18 18.19 17.34 -5.23
C PHE A 18 19.06 18.50 -4.78
N SER A 19 19.79 19.08 -5.73
CA SER A 19 20.65 20.24 -5.51
C SER A 19 20.06 21.45 -6.20
N VAL A 20 19.91 22.56 -5.48
CA VAL A 20 19.37 23.82 -6.03
C VAL A 20 20.40 24.92 -5.82
N ASN A 21 20.53 25.86 -6.76
CA ASN A 21 21.34 27.06 -6.55
C ASN A 21 20.74 27.87 -5.39
N ARG A 22 21.59 28.41 -4.51
CA ARG A 22 21.11 29.29 -3.43
C ARG A 22 20.60 30.64 -3.93
N SER A 23 21.10 31.08 -5.08
CA SER A 23 20.72 32.34 -5.73
C SER A 23 19.77 32.09 -6.90
N PRO A 24 18.79 32.98 -7.14
CA PRO A 24 17.97 32.94 -8.35
C PRO A 24 18.76 33.23 -9.63
N PHE A 25 19.95 33.85 -9.55
CA PHE A 25 20.76 34.23 -10.72
C PHE A 25 22.25 33.88 -10.55
N VAL A 26 22.84 33.28 -11.60
CA VAL A 26 24.27 33.09 -11.96
C VAL A 26 25.25 32.49 -10.92
N HIS A 27 24.93 32.44 -9.63
CA HIS A 27 25.85 31.94 -8.59
C HIS A 27 25.81 30.40 -8.46
N SER A 28 26.43 29.69 -9.41
CA SER A 28 26.47 28.22 -9.46
C SER A 28 27.40 27.54 -8.45
N LYS A 29 28.39 28.27 -7.91
CA LYS A 29 29.30 27.78 -6.86
C LYS A 29 28.60 27.64 -5.50
N SER A 30 27.47 28.30 -5.31
CA SER A 30 26.67 28.27 -4.09
C SER A 30 25.45 27.37 -4.29
N LYS A 31 25.60 26.08 -3.99
CA LYS A 31 24.51 25.07 -4.10
C LYS A 31 24.00 24.66 -2.71
N LEU A 32 22.72 24.37 -2.64
CA LEU A 32 22.04 23.81 -1.48
C LEU A 32 21.61 22.39 -1.81
N GLN A 33 21.86 21.47 -0.88
CA GLN A 33 21.51 20.06 -1.01
C GLN A 33 20.28 19.79 -0.17
N PHE A 34 19.28 19.17 -0.77
CA PHE A 34 18.05 18.76 -0.12
C PHE A 34 17.82 17.27 -0.37
N GLN A 35 17.05 16.65 0.52
CA GLN A 35 16.66 15.26 0.41
C GLN A 35 15.21 15.09 0.86
N LYS A 36 14.47 14.27 0.13
CA LYS A 36 13.15 13.78 0.51
C LYS A 36 13.26 12.28 0.76
N ASP A 37 13.02 11.89 2.00
CA ASP A 37 13.02 10.49 2.43
C ASP A 37 11.59 9.98 2.57
N THR A 38 11.26 8.94 1.82
CA THR A 38 9.94 8.31 1.87
C THR A 38 10.06 6.97 2.61
N HIS A 39 9.66 6.97 3.88
CA HIS A 39 9.64 5.77 4.71
C HIS A 39 8.41 4.93 4.41
N LYS A 40 8.61 3.65 4.06
CA LYS A 40 7.54 2.72 3.73
C LYS A 40 7.51 1.58 4.75
N ARG A 41 6.32 1.15 5.13
CA ARG A 41 6.11 0.02 6.02
C ARG A 41 5.03 -0.88 5.43
N LEU A 42 5.26 -2.18 5.45
CA LEU A 42 4.29 -3.19 5.03
C LEU A 42 3.58 -3.73 6.27
N ILE A 43 2.26 -3.82 6.19
CA ILE A 43 1.42 -4.52 7.16
C ILE A 43 0.73 -5.63 6.39
N GLU A 44 0.99 -6.86 6.79
CA GLU A 44 0.32 -8.04 6.24
C GLU A 44 -0.89 -8.38 7.10
N ILE A 45 -2.04 -8.60 6.47
CA ILE A 45 -3.28 -8.94 7.15
C ILE A 45 -3.71 -10.30 6.60
N TYR A 46 -3.80 -11.29 7.48
CA TYR A 46 -4.21 -12.64 7.12
C TYR A 46 -5.70 -12.79 7.43
N GLY A 47 -6.50 -13.00 6.38
CA GLY A 47 -7.91 -13.38 6.49
C GLY A 47 -8.07 -14.86 6.16
N ASP A 48 -8.82 -15.59 7.00
CA ASP A 48 -9.01 -17.04 6.82
C ASP A 48 -10.04 -17.36 5.72
N SER A 49 -10.97 -16.45 5.39
CA SER A 49 -12.00 -16.66 4.37
C SER A 49 -12.40 -15.39 3.62
N THR A 50 -12.74 -15.53 2.33
CA THR A 50 -13.31 -14.46 1.49
C THR A 50 -14.81 -14.26 1.69
N THR A 51 -15.46 -15.15 2.46
CA THR A 51 -16.92 -15.19 2.63
C THR A 51 -17.29 -15.30 4.11
N GLY A 52 -18.20 -14.44 4.59
CA GLY A 52 -18.78 -14.52 5.93
C GLY A 52 -18.35 -13.40 6.89
N GLN A 53 -18.32 -13.72 8.18
CA GLN A 53 -18.05 -12.76 9.26
C GLN A 53 -16.60 -12.25 9.23
N ASP A 54 -15.65 -13.08 8.79
CA ASP A 54 -14.22 -12.73 8.74
C ASP A 54 -13.92 -11.67 7.68
N ALA A 55 -14.54 -11.79 6.50
CA ALA A 55 -14.41 -10.79 5.44
C ALA A 55 -14.95 -9.41 5.88
N THR A 56 -16.07 -9.40 6.61
CA THR A 56 -16.66 -8.17 7.15
C THR A 56 -15.70 -7.49 8.13
N ASN A 57 -15.03 -8.26 9.00
CA ASN A 57 -14.08 -7.71 9.97
C ASN A 57 -12.87 -7.04 9.30
N VAL A 58 -12.29 -7.66 8.26
CA VAL A 58 -11.16 -7.08 7.52
C VAL A 58 -11.56 -5.79 6.82
N VAL A 59 -12.71 -5.78 6.13
CA VAL A 59 -13.20 -4.58 5.44
C VAL A 59 -13.50 -3.45 6.43
N HIS A 60 -14.11 -3.76 7.58
CA HIS A 60 -14.41 -2.77 8.62
C HIS A 60 -13.14 -2.19 9.23
N PHE A 61 -12.12 -3.02 9.44
CA PHE A 61 -10.81 -2.59 9.93
C PHE A 61 -10.06 -1.70 8.93
N LEU A 62 -10.07 -2.05 7.64
CA LEU A 62 -9.47 -1.23 6.58
C LEU A 62 -10.16 0.13 6.49
N ARG A 63 -11.50 0.15 6.57
CA ARG A 63 -12.27 1.40 6.58
C ARG A 63 -11.95 2.24 7.81
N TYR A 64 -11.79 1.62 8.98
CA TYR A 64 -11.38 2.32 10.20
C TYR A 64 -9.97 2.93 10.07
N LEU A 65 -9.02 2.18 9.51
CA LEU A 65 -7.67 2.67 9.26
C LEU A 65 -7.67 3.92 8.37
N GLU A 66 -8.44 3.88 7.28
CA GLU A 66 -8.53 4.99 6.34
C GLU A 66 -9.22 6.21 6.97
N HIS A 67 -10.39 6.03 7.57
CA HIS A 67 -11.20 7.14 8.06
C HIS A 67 -10.74 7.71 9.40
N THR A 68 -10.07 6.93 10.26
CA THR A 68 -9.65 7.38 11.59
C THR A 68 -8.17 7.68 11.63
N ILE A 69 -7.31 6.75 11.22
CA ILE A 69 -5.86 6.85 11.48
C ILE A 69 -5.18 7.77 10.46
N LEU A 70 -5.54 7.70 9.18
CA LEU A 70 -4.96 8.56 8.14
C LEU A 70 -5.49 10.01 8.21
N VAL A 71 -6.75 10.21 8.60
CA VAL A 71 -7.32 11.56 8.77
C VAL A 71 -6.68 12.29 9.96
N LEU A 72 -6.30 11.55 11.01
CA LEU A 72 -5.68 12.12 12.22
C LEU A 72 -4.17 12.40 12.07
N HIS A 73 -3.49 11.77 11.11
CA HIS A 73 -2.04 11.94 10.89
C HIS A 73 -1.74 12.54 9.52
N PRO A 74 -1.73 13.88 9.40
CA PRO A 74 -1.36 14.54 8.16
C PRO A 74 0.09 14.18 7.80
N GLY A 75 0.29 13.61 6.61
CA GLY A 75 1.61 13.18 6.11
C GLY A 75 1.79 11.67 6.00
N CYS A 76 0.85 10.87 6.51
CA CYS A 76 0.80 9.43 6.28
C CYS A 76 -0.13 9.10 5.12
N SER A 77 0.28 8.20 4.24
CA SER A 77 -0.58 7.65 3.18
C SER A 77 -0.47 6.13 3.19
N ALA A 78 -1.61 5.44 3.11
CA ALA A 78 -1.64 3.99 2.98
C ALA A 78 -2.05 3.60 1.55
N ARG A 79 -1.52 2.47 1.08
CA ARG A 79 -1.97 1.80 -0.13
C ARG A 79 -2.37 0.38 0.24
N VAL A 80 -3.62 0.01 0.00
CA VAL A 80 -4.13 -1.33 0.27
C VAL A 80 -4.09 -2.13 -1.03
N LYS A 81 -3.56 -3.37 -0.96
CA LYS A 81 -3.66 -4.36 -2.03
C LYS A 81 -4.39 -5.58 -1.46
N LEU A 82 -5.49 -5.96 -2.09
CA LEU A 82 -6.27 -7.15 -1.73
C LEU A 82 -5.86 -8.29 -2.67
N TYR A 83 -5.72 -9.49 -2.10
CA TYR A 83 -5.41 -10.71 -2.82
C TYR A 83 -6.59 -11.67 -2.69
N SER A 84 -7.04 -12.24 -3.81
CA SER A 84 -8.03 -13.32 -3.85
C SER A 84 -7.43 -14.48 -4.62
N SER A 85 -7.37 -15.66 -3.99
CA SER A 85 -6.96 -16.89 -4.66
C SER A 85 -8.20 -17.67 -5.08
N GLU A 86 -8.48 -17.73 -6.37
CA GLU A 86 -9.56 -18.52 -6.95
C GLU A 86 -8.98 -19.80 -7.56
N LYS A 87 -9.68 -20.92 -7.41
CA LYS A 87 -9.31 -22.16 -8.09
C LYS A 87 -9.70 -22.02 -9.55
N LEU A 88 -8.73 -22.18 -10.45
CA LEU A 88 -9.00 -22.26 -11.88
C LEU A 88 -9.50 -23.67 -12.20
N ASP A 89 -10.75 -23.79 -12.64
CA ASP A 89 -11.26 -25.02 -13.25
C ASP A 89 -10.64 -25.15 -14.64
N VAL A 90 -9.52 -25.87 -14.72
CA VAL A 90 -8.78 -26.12 -15.98
C VAL A 90 -9.52 -27.13 -16.88
N ASP A 91 -10.52 -27.83 -16.35
CA ASP A 91 -11.25 -28.91 -17.04
C ASP A 91 -12.61 -28.51 -17.62
N ALA A 92 -12.97 -27.22 -17.63
CA ALA A 92 -14.18 -26.75 -18.31
C ALA A 92 -13.96 -26.82 -19.84
N ALA A 93 -14.27 -27.99 -20.43
CA ALA A 93 -14.20 -28.24 -21.86
C ALA A 93 -14.90 -27.12 -22.65
N PRO A 94 -14.34 -26.68 -23.80
CA PRO A 94 -14.99 -25.67 -24.62
C PRO A 94 -16.29 -26.25 -25.16
N GLU A 95 -17.43 -25.76 -24.66
CA GLU A 95 -18.74 -26.05 -25.22
C GLU A 95 -18.68 -25.73 -26.72
N GLN A 96 -18.82 -26.77 -27.54
CA GLN A 96 -18.84 -26.68 -28.98
C GLN A 96 -20.02 -25.80 -29.36
N HIS A 97 -19.74 -24.62 -29.90
CA HIS A 97 -20.74 -23.78 -30.54
C HIS A 97 -21.26 -24.54 -31.77
N GLN A 98 -22.40 -25.22 -31.62
CA GLN A 98 -23.09 -25.85 -32.74
C GLN A 98 -23.63 -24.74 -33.66
N ARG A 99 -23.36 -24.94 -34.96
CA ARG A 99 -23.70 -24.09 -36.10
C ARG A 99 -25.18 -23.80 -36.22
#